data_AF-A0A2P6PUP7-F1
#
_entry.id   AF-A0A2P6PUP7-F1
#
_cell.length_a   1.000
_cell.length_b   1.000
_cell.length_c   1.000
_cell.angle_alpha   90.00
_cell.angle_beta   90.00
_cell.angle_gamma   90.00
#
_symmetry.space_group_name_H-M   'P 1'
#
loop_
_entity.id
_entity.type
_entity.pdbx_description
1 polymer ?
#
loop_
_entity_poly.entity_id
_entity_poly.type
_entity_poly.pdbx_seq_one_letter_code
_entity_poly.pdbx_strand_id
1 'polypeptide(L)'
;MALWMEKGAEPQTESEKADLDAIAALKESAAIELKEKGNEFVKKGKKHYSDAIDCYTRAINNQALSDPETSILYSNRAHVNLLLGNYRRALTDAEEAIRLSNTNVKACYRAAKACLSLNLLAESISHCKNGLQIDPSNEGLEKLLGQVESKKMELEQREAQVSKALAEAKDIVSAIEKRGLKVGKPMYQDLTGSRKPVLDKNSILHWPVLLLYPEVMSSDFIEDFCETEMFSAHLDMISFS
;
A
#
# COMPACT_ATOMS: atom_id res chain seq x y z
N MET A 1 -42.29 36.57 -8.51
CA MET A 1 -41.45 37.78 -8.68
C MET A 1 -40.01 37.56 -8.15
N ALA A 2 -39.56 36.31 -7.98
CA ALA A 2 -38.25 35.98 -7.43
C ALA A 2 -37.04 36.18 -8.38
N LEU A 3 -37.25 36.57 -9.64
CA LEU A 3 -36.16 36.73 -10.63
C LEU A 3 -35.24 37.94 -10.34
N TRP A 4 -35.62 38.82 -9.40
CA TRP A 4 -34.95 40.10 -9.11
C TRP A 4 -34.42 40.20 -7.66
N MET A 5 -34.32 39.08 -6.93
CA MET A 5 -33.69 39.11 -5.61
C MET A 5 -32.16 39.15 -5.73
N GLU A 6 -31.53 40.09 -5.03
CA GLU A 6 -30.08 40.10 -4.85
C GLU A 6 -29.63 38.86 -4.06
N LYS A 7 -28.44 38.35 -4.42
CA LYS A 7 -27.88 37.11 -3.87
C LYS A 7 -27.61 37.29 -2.36
N GLY A 8 -28.52 36.83 -1.51
CA GLY A 8 -28.42 36.91 -0.04
C GLY A 8 -29.56 37.68 0.66
N ALA A 9 -30.57 38.19 -0.06
CA ALA A 9 -31.75 38.78 0.56
C ALA A 9 -32.66 37.70 1.19
N GLU A 10 -33.09 37.91 2.44
CA GLU A 10 -34.06 37.02 3.10
C GLU A 10 -35.47 37.24 2.52
N PRO A 11 -36.23 36.17 2.21
CA PRO A 11 -37.56 36.28 1.64
C PRO A 11 -38.53 36.94 2.64
N GLN A 12 -39.10 38.08 2.26
CA GLN A 12 -39.94 38.88 3.15
C GLN A 12 -41.42 38.50 3.07
N THR A 13 -41.85 37.83 1.99
CA THR A 13 -43.24 37.40 1.78
C THR A 13 -43.40 35.88 1.75
N GLU A 14 -44.59 35.37 2.09
CA GLU A 14 -44.90 33.93 1.98
C GLU A 14 -44.80 33.42 0.53
N SER A 15 -45.15 34.26 -0.46
CA SER A 15 -44.99 33.92 -1.88
C SER A 15 -43.53 33.74 -2.29
N GLU A 16 -42.61 34.54 -1.74
CA GLU A 16 -41.19 34.41 -2.04
C GLU A 16 -40.55 33.18 -1.37
N LYS A 17 -41.00 32.84 -0.16
CA LYS A 17 -40.61 31.58 0.51
C LYS A 17 -41.05 30.38 -0.31
N ALA A 18 -42.30 30.37 -0.79
CA ALA A 18 -42.82 29.31 -1.64
C ALA A 18 -42.06 29.20 -2.98
N ASP A 19 -41.71 30.32 -3.61
CA ASP A 19 -40.88 30.35 -4.83
C ASP A 19 -39.48 29.74 -4.57
N LEU A 20 -38.85 30.07 -3.43
CA LEU A 20 -37.53 29.54 -3.05
C LEU A 20 -37.57 28.04 -2.73
N ASP A 21 -38.59 27.58 -2.01
CA ASP A 21 -38.79 26.17 -1.71
C ASP A 21 -39.01 25.35 -2.99
N ALA A 22 -39.78 25.89 -3.94
CA ALA A 22 -39.96 25.27 -5.25
C ALA A 22 -38.64 25.19 -6.04
N ILE A 23 -37.80 26.24 -6.01
CA ILE A 23 -36.48 26.22 -6.63
C ILE A 23 -35.56 25.18 -5.97
N ALA A 24 -35.59 25.07 -4.64
CA ALA A 24 -34.81 24.08 -3.90
C ALA A 24 -35.22 22.65 -4.28
N ALA A 25 -36.52 22.36 -4.29
CA ALA A 25 -37.05 21.05 -4.69
C ALA A 25 -36.71 20.69 -6.16
N LEU A 26 -36.70 21.68 -7.07
CA LEU A 26 -36.26 21.48 -8.45
C LEU A 26 -34.76 21.16 -8.53
N LYS A 27 -33.92 21.81 -7.72
CA LYS A 27 -32.48 21.51 -7.68
C LYS A 27 -32.21 20.14 -7.08
N GLU A 28 -32.92 19.77 -6.02
CA GLU A 28 -32.82 18.47 -5.37
C GLU A 28 -33.19 17.34 -6.35
N SER A 29 -34.35 17.45 -7.01
CA SER A 29 -34.78 16.47 -8.02
C SER A 29 -33.80 16.35 -9.19
N ALA A 30 -33.23 17.46 -9.67
CA ALA A 30 -32.19 17.44 -10.69
C ALA A 30 -30.89 16.74 -10.22
N ALA A 31 -30.49 16.92 -8.95
CA ALA A 31 -29.34 16.24 -8.37
C ALA A 31 -29.57 14.72 -8.24
N ILE A 32 -30.78 14.31 -7.88
CA ILE A 32 -31.20 12.89 -7.83
C ILE A 32 -31.17 12.27 -9.24
N GLU A 33 -31.67 12.99 -10.26
CA GLU A 33 -31.64 12.51 -11.64
C GLU A 33 -30.20 12.33 -12.14
N LEU A 34 -29.30 13.27 -11.83
CA LEU A 34 -27.87 13.15 -12.15
C LEU A 34 -27.21 11.96 -11.46
N LYS A 35 -27.57 11.68 -10.19
CA LYS A 35 -27.12 10.49 -9.47
C LYS A 35 -27.51 9.22 -10.22
N GLU A 36 -28.77 9.10 -10.63
CA GLU A 36 -29.26 7.90 -11.32
C GLU A 36 -28.64 7.74 -12.72
N LYS A 37 -28.49 8.83 -13.48
CA LYS A 37 -27.74 8.81 -14.75
C LYS A 37 -26.29 8.35 -14.55
N GLY A 38 -25.64 8.82 -13.49
CA GLY A 38 -24.32 8.35 -13.09
C GLY A 38 -24.30 6.84 -12.84
N ASN A 39 -25.27 6.32 -12.09
CA ASN A 39 -25.42 4.89 -11.81
C ASN A 39 -25.63 4.06 -13.10
N GLU A 40 -26.41 4.57 -14.05
CA GLU A 40 -26.62 3.93 -15.35
C GLU A 40 -25.33 3.87 -16.17
N PHE A 41 -24.56 4.97 -16.22
CA PHE A 41 -23.26 4.98 -16.91
C PHE A 41 -22.28 3.99 -16.28
N VAL A 42 -22.27 3.83 -14.96
CA VAL A 42 -21.47 2.79 -14.30
C VAL A 42 -21.89 1.39 -14.78
N LYS A 43 -23.20 1.11 -14.90
CA LYS A 43 -23.71 -0.17 -15.41
C LYS A 43 -23.34 -0.42 -16.87
N LYS A 44 -23.25 0.62 -17.70
CA LYS A 44 -22.80 0.53 -19.11
C LYS A 44 -21.31 0.19 -19.26
N GLY A 45 -20.54 0.29 -18.18
CA GLY A 45 -19.16 -0.19 -18.10
C GLY A 45 -18.10 0.85 -18.44
N LYS A 46 -16.84 0.39 -18.58
CA LYS A 46 -15.63 1.21 -18.51
C LYS A 46 -15.59 2.42 -19.47
N LYS A 47 -16.20 2.31 -20.66
CA LYS A 47 -16.26 3.40 -21.65
C LYS A 47 -17.03 4.63 -21.14
N HIS A 48 -17.94 4.44 -20.18
CA HIS A 48 -18.82 5.50 -19.67
C HIS A 48 -18.46 5.95 -18.25
N TYR A 49 -17.33 5.51 -17.70
CA TYR A 49 -16.92 5.90 -16.35
C TYR A 49 -16.57 7.39 -16.24
N SER A 50 -16.08 8.02 -17.31
CA SER A 50 -15.91 9.48 -17.35
C SER A 50 -17.25 10.20 -17.22
N ASP A 51 -18.25 9.73 -17.96
CA ASP A 51 -19.60 10.33 -17.98
C ASP A 51 -20.28 10.17 -16.62
N ALA A 52 -20.06 9.03 -15.95
CA ALA A 52 -20.53 8.81 -14.59
C ALA A 52 -19.89 9.80 -13.59
N ILE A 53 -18.58 10.03 -13.69
CA ILE A 53 -17.86 10.99 -12.84
C ILE A 53 -18.38 12.42 -13.06
N ASP A 54 -18.65 12.81 -14.32
CA ASP A 54 -19.22 14.12 -14.63
C ASP A 54 -20.61 14.28 -13.99
N CYS A 55 -21.47 13.28 -14.15
CA CYS A 55 -22.82 13.27 -13.56
C CYS A 55 -22.78 13.42 -12.03
N TYR A 56 -21.94 12.65 -11.33
CA TYR A 56 -21.79 12.79 -9.88
C TYR A 56 -21.21 14.13 -9.48
N THR A 57 -20.24 14.65 -10.23
CA THR A 57 -19.61 15.95 -9.94
C THR A 57 -20.61 17.09 -10.08
N ARG A 58 -21.45 17.05 -11.12
CA ARG A 58 -22.54 18.03 -11.31
C ARG A 58 -23.59 17.93 -10.21
N ALA A 59 -23.93 16.72 -9.76
CA ALA A 59 -24.85 16.52 -8.64
C ALA A 59 -24.29 17.10 -7.34
N ILE A 60 -23.01 16.87 -7.03
CA ILE A 60 -22.31 17.42 -5.85
C ILE A 60 -22.26 18.95 -5.92
N ASN A 61 -21.91 19.52 -7.07
CA ASN A 61 -21.78 20.97 -7.24
C ASN A 61 -23.12 21.72 -7.13
N ASN A 62 -24.25 21.04 -7.29
CA ASN A 62 -25.57 21.66 -7.12
C ASN A 62 -25.85 22.02 -5.64
N GLN A 63 -25.18 21.35 -4.67
CA GLN A 63 -25.31 21.60 -3.23
C GLN A 63 -26.76 21.60 -2.73
N ALA A 64 -27.62 20.80 -3.37
CA ALA A 64 -29.05 20.74 -3.09
C ALA A 64 -29.48 19.51 -2.28
N LEU A 65 -28.52 18.63 -1.95
CA LEU A 65 -28.77 17.38 -1.25
C LEU A 65 -28.28 17.47 0.19
N SER A 66 -28.89 16.66 1.06
CA SER A 66 -28.45 16.52 2.44
C SER A 66 -27.04 15.91 2.54
N ASP A 67 -26.37 16.06 3.70
CA ASP A 67 -25.04 15.47 3.92
C ASP A 67 -24.99 13.94 3.70
N PRO A 68 -25.96 13.13 4.18
CA PRO A 68 -25.99 11.70 3.89
C PRO A 68 -26.12 11.36 2.40
N GLU A 69 -26.90 12.11 1.65
CA GLU A 69 -27.08 11.90 0.20
C GLU A 69 -25.85 12.34 -0.59
N THR A 70 -25.27 13.47 -0.19
CA THR A 70 -24.01 13.95 -0.75
C THR A 70 -22.87 12.97 -0.45
N SER A 71 -22.85 12.36 0.73
CA SER A 71 -21.93 11.26 1.07
C SER A 71 -22.07 10.09 0.09
N ILE A 72 -23.30 9.70 -0.30
CA ILE A 72 -23.52 8.65 -1.30
C ILE A 72 -22.92 9.05 -2.66
N LEU A 73 -23.07 10.30 -3.10
CA LEU A 73 -22.48 10.77 -4.35
C LEU A 73 -20.96 10.70 -4.36
N TYR A 74 -20.31 11.21 -3.31
CA TYR A 74 -18.86 11.10 -3.16
C TYR A 74 -18.41 9.65 -3.13
N SER A 75 -19.11 8.79 -2.39
CA SER A 75 -18.82 7.36 -2.31
C SER A 75 -18.98 6.66 -3.68
N ASN A 76 -19.98 7.03 -4.47
CA ASN A 76 -20.18 6.50 -5.83
C ASN A 76 -19.11 7.02 -6.81
N ARG A 77 -18.72 8.29 -6.72
CA ARG A 77 -17.60 8.82 -7.51
C ARG A 77 -16.27 8.15 -7.15
N ALA A 78 -16.03 7.90 -5.86
CA ALA A 78 -14.88 7.13 -5.38
C ALA A 78 -14.83 5.72 -5.99
N HIS A 79 -15.98 5.05 -6.09
CA HIS A 79 -16.08 3.74 -6.71
C HIS A 79 -15.60 3.75 -8.17
N VAL A 80 -16.07 4.72 -8.95
CA VAL A 80 -15.69 4.83 -10.36
C VAL A 80 -14.21 5.19 -10.50
N ASN A 81 -13.69 6.07 -9.65
CA ASN A 81 -12.26 6.37 -9.60
C ASN A 81 -11.42 5.13 -9.25
N LEU A 82 -11.86 4.24 -8.35
CA LEU A 82 -11.20 2.96 -8.10
C LEU A 82 -11.18 2.07 -9.34
N LEU A 83 -12.29 1.98 -10.06
CA LEU A 83 -12.41 1.17 -11.29
C LEU A 83 -11.51 1.69 -12.42
N LEU A 84 -11.22 2.99 -12.43
CA LEU A 84 -10.29 3.63 -13.36
C LEU A 84 -8.82 3.57 -12.93
N GLY A 85 -8.52 3.14 -11.69
CA GLY A 85 -7.16 3.14 -11.13
C GLY A 85 -6.72 4.51 -10.58
N ASN A 86 -7.63 5.47 -10.45
CA ASN A 86 -7.36 6.80 -9.90
C ASN A 86 -7.37 6.77 -8.37
N TYR A 87 -6.47 6.00 -7.75
CA TYR A 87 -6.54 5.65 -6.33
C TYR A 87 -6.51 6.85 -5.38
N ARG A 88 -5.68 7.88 -5.66
CA ARG A 88 -5.65 9.09 -4.82
C ARG A 88 -6.97 9.86 -4.85
N ARG A 89 -7.56 10.03 -6.04
CA ARG A 89 -8.88 10.69 -6.18
C ARG A 89 -9.98 9.89 -5.52
N ALA A 90 -9.92 8.56 -5.64
CA ALA A 90 -10.86 7.68 -4.96
C ALA A 90 -10.75 7.79 -3.43
N LEU A 91 -9.54 7.89 -2.89
CA LEU A 91 -9.32 8.06 -1.46
C LEU A 91 -9.92 9.38 -0.97
N THR A 92 -9.59 10.50 -1.62
CA THR A 92 -10.14 11.82 -1.26
C THR A 92 -11.67 11.83 -1.31
N ASP A 93 -12.27 11.27 -2.38
CA ASP A 93 -13.73 11.17 -2.48
C ASP A 93 -14.33 10.28 -1.36
N ALA A 94 -13.68 9.18 -1.01
CA ALA A 94 -14.15 8.29 0.04
C ALA A 94 -14.02 8.92 1.44
N GLU A 95 -12.95 9.66 1.71
CA GLU A 95 -12.75 10.40 2.96
C GLU A 95 -13.80 11.52 3.12
N GLU A 96 -14.09 12.28 2.06
CA GLU A 96 -15.17 13.27 2.07
C GLU A 96 -16.54 12.61 2.32
N ALA A 97 -16.80 11.45 1.71
CA ALA A 97 -18.02 10.69 1.99
C ALA A 97 -18.12 10.27 3.46
N ILE A 98 -17.03 9.80 4.08
CA ILE A 98 -16.98 9.43 5.50
C ILE A 98 -17.19 10.67 6.39
N ARG A 99 -16.59 11.81 6.03
CA ARG A 99 -16.74 13.07 6.76
C ARG A 99 -18.19 13.56 6.78
N LEU A 100 -18.90 13.44 5.67
CA LEU A 100 -20.32 13.81 5.56
C LEU A 100 -21.25 12.80 6.23
N SER A 101 -20.91 11.51 6.19
CA SER A 101 -21.70 10.46 6.85
C SER A 101 -20.80 9.36 7.38
N ASN A 102 -20.64 9.33 8.70
CA ASN A 102 -19.84 8.34 9.41
C ASN A 102 -20.46 6.93 9.39
N THR A 103 -21.71 6.76 8.93
CA THR A 103 -22.38 5.46 8.80
C THR A 103 -22.23 4.84 7.41
N ASN A 104 -21.55 5.52 6.47
CA ASN A 104 -21.38 5.04 5.10
C ASN A 104 -20.29 3.95 5.01
N VAL A 105 -20.66 2.71 5.33
CA VAL A 105 -19.77 1.52 5.29
C VAL A 105 -19.10 1.35 3.91
N LYS A 106 -19.83 1.65 2.83
CA LYS A 106 -19.29 1.56 1.45
C LYS A 106 -18.16 2.55 1.24
N ALA A 107 -18.22 3.74 1.83
CA ALA A 107 -17.14 4.72 1.77
C ALA A 107 -15.89 4.20 2.52
N CYS A 108 -16.05 3.63 3.73
CA CYS A 108 -14.95 2.99 4.47
C CYS A 108 -14.27 1.88 3.65
N TYR A 109 -15.04 1.01 3.01
CA TYR A 109 -14.50 -0.03 2.12
C TYR A 109 -13.72 0.55 0.93
N ARG A 110 -14.26 1.60 0.31
CA ARG A 110 -13.61 2.27 -0.84
C ARG A 110 -12.33 2.99 -0.44
N ALA A 111 -12.31 3.66 0.71
CA ALA A 111 -11.11 4.29 1.28
C ALA A 111 -10.04 3.23 1.57
N ALA A 112 -10.39 2.15 2.27
CA ALA A 112 -9.47 1.05 2.54
C ALA A 112 -8.88 0.45 1.25
N LYS A 113 -9.73 0.18 0.25
CA LYS A 113 -9.28 -0.37 -1.04
C LYS A 113 -8.36 0.60 -1.80
N ALA A 114 -8.62 1.91 -1.72
CA ALA A 114 -7.75 2.93 -2.30
C ALA A 114 -6.39 2.96 -1.58
N CYS A 115 -6.38 2.95 -0.25
CA CYS A 115 -5.17 2.91 0.57
C CYS A 115 -4.32 1.67 0.29
N LEU A 116 -4.92 0.48 0.21
CA LEU A 116 -4.22 -0.75 -0.16
C LEU A 116 -3.54 -0.64 -1.53
N SER A 117 -4.23 -0.03 -2.50
CA SER A 117 -3.69 0.18 -3.86
C SER A 117 -2.55 1.20 -3.89
N LEU A 118 -2.54 2.14 -2.94
CA LEU A 118 -1.46 3.12 -2.73
C LEU A 118 -0.34 2.62 -1.80
N ASN A 119 -0.43 1.38 -1.32
CA ASN A 119 0.47 0.80 -0.32
C ASN A 119 0.48 1.53 1.03
N LEU A 120 -0.60 2.25 1.36
CA LEU A 120 -0.86 2.90 2.65
C LEU A 120 -1.54 1.90 3.59
N LEU A 121 -0.76 0.94 4.08
CA LEU A 121 -1.32 -0.25 4.76
C LEU A 121 -1.93 0.09 6.14
N ALA A 122 -1.33 1.02 6.88
CA ALA A 122 -1.82 1.38 8.22
C ALA A 122 -3.18 2.09 8.14
N GLU A 123 -3.30 3.03 7.21
CA GLU A 123 -4.53 3.77 6.90
C GLU A 123 -5.60 2.81 6.37
N SER A 124 -5.23 1.87 5.50
CA SER A 124 -6.15 0.84 5.01
C SER A 124 -6.73 -0.01 6.15
N ILE A 125 -5.90 -0.43 7.11
CA ILE A 125 -6.36 -1.17 8.31
C ILE A 125 -7.33 -0.31 9.14
N SER A 126 -7.01 0.97 9.34
CA SER A 126 -7.85 1.90 10.08
C SER A 126 -9.24 2.03 9.45
N HIS A 127 -9.32 2.26 8.13
CA HIS A 127 -10.60 2.34 7.42
C HIS A 127 -11.37 1.02 7.47
N CYS A 128 -10.70 -0.13 7.36
CA CYS A 128 -11.34 -1.44 7.52
C CYS A 128 -11.99 -1.59 8.91
N LYS A 129 -11.23 -1.29 9.97
CA LYS A 129 -11.70 -1.38 11.35
C LYS A 129 -12.87 -0.42 11.62
N ASN A 130 -12.79 0.82 11.14
CA ASN A 130 -13.88 1.79 11.27
C ASN A 130 -15.14 1.30 10.55
N GLY A 131 -15.00 0.72 9.35
CA GLY A 131 -16.13 0.10 8.63
C GLY A 131 -16.76 -1.06 9.40
N LEU A 132 -15.95 -1.94 9.98
CA LEU A 132 -16.40 -3.09 10.78
C LEU A 132 -17.02 -2.70 12.12
N GLN A 133 -16.70 -1.52 12.67
CA GLN A 133 -17.41 -1.00 13.84
C GLN A 133 -18.86 -0.61 13.51
N ILE A 134 -19.13 -0.19 12.26
CA ILE A 134 -20.45 0.19 11.79
C ILE A 134 -21.25 -1.05 11.35
N ASP A 135 -20.60 -1.94 10.60
CA ASP A 135 -21.18 -3.19 10.11
C ASP A 135 -20.21 -4.36 10.38
N PRO A 136 -20.31 -4.99 11.57
CA PRO A 136 -19.41 -6.08 11.97
C PRO A 136 -19.53 -7.34 11.10
N SER A 137 -20.63 -7.50 10.37
CA SER A 137 -20.88 -8.68 9.52
C SER A 137 -20.47 -8.46 8.06
N ASN A 138 -19.72 -7.39 7.78
CA ASN A 138 -19.29 -7.06 6.43
C ASN A 138 -18.12 -7.95 5.95
N GLU A 139 -18.46 -9.06 5.30
CA GLU A 139 -17.47 -10.01 4.75
C GLU A 139 -16.43 -9.36 3.82
N GLY A 140 -16.85 -8.33 3.06
CA GLY A 140 -15.97 -7.60 2.15
C GLY A 140 -14.85 -6.86 2.87
N LEU A 141 -15.18 -6.18 3.97
CA LEU A 141 -14.22 -5.48 4.82
C LEU A 141 -13.33 -6.44 5.61
N GLU A 142 -13.90 -7.52 6.14
CA GLU A 142 -13.13 -8.55 6.86
C GLU A 142 -12.07 -9.19 5.96
N LYS A 143 -12.46 -9.60 4.75
CA LYS A 143 -11.53 -10.14 3.76
C LYS A 143 -10.45 -9.13 3.37
N LEU A 144 -10.82 -7.87 3.19
CA LEU A 144 -9.87 -6.81 2.84
C LEU A 144 -8.89 -6.56 4.00
N LEU A 145 -9.37 -6.55 5.25
CA LEU A 145 -8.53 -6.41 6.43
C LEU A 145 -7.48 -7.52 6.51
N GLY A 146 -7.90 -8.78 6.35
CA GLY A 146 -6.98 -9.91 6.33
C GLY A 146 -5.91 -9.79 5.23
N GLN A 147 -6.29 -9.38 4.02
CA GLN A 147 -5.34 -9.14 2.92
C GLN A 147 -4.31 -8.06 3.27
N VAL A 148 -4.74 -6.96 3.89
CA VAL A 148 -3.86 -5.84 4.24
C VAL A 148 -2.92 -6.24 5.39
N GLU A 149 -3.42 -6.96 6.40
CA GLU A 149 -2.63 -7.43 7.54
C GLU A 149 -1.58 -8.46 7.11
N SER A 150 -1.92 -9.42 6.24
CA SER A 150 -0.94 -10.35 5.67
C SER A 150 0.15 -9.60 4.90
N LYS A 151 -0.23 -8.65 4.02
CA LYS A 151 0.74 -7.86 3.26
C LYS A 151 1.65 -7.03 4.16
N LYS A 152 1.10 -6.47 5.25
CA LYS A 152 1.88 -5.70 6.23
C LYS A 152 2.89 -6.59 6.95
N MET A 153 2.47 -7.77 7.42
CA MET A 153 3.33 -8.73 8.09
C MET A 153 4.47 -9.22 7.19
N GLU A 154 4.18 -9.51 5.92
CA GLU A 154 5.20 -9.91 4.93
C GLU A 154 6.27 -8.82 4.73
N LEU A 155 5.85 -7.56 4.66
CA LEU A 155 6.79 -6.43 4.53
C LEU A 155 7.65 -6.26 5.78
N GLU A 156 7.04 -6.28 6.97
CA GLU A 156 7.77 -6.17 8.24
C GLU A 156 8.77 -7.33 8.41
N GLN A 157 8.39 -8.56 8.05
CA GLN A 157 9.28 -9.71 8.08
C GLN A 157 10.45 -9.54 7.11
N ARG A 158 10.19 -9.06 5.90
CA ARG A 158 11.23 -8.81 4.89
C ARG A 158 12.20 -7.71 5.36
N GLU A 159 11.68 -6.63 5.91
CA GLU A 159 12.50 -5.54 6.46
C GLU A 159 13.37 -6.03 7.62
N ALA A 160 12.81 -6.86 8.52
CA ALA A 160 13.57 -7.46 9.61
C ALA A 160 14.69 -8.39 9.10
N GLN A 161 14.42 -9.21 8.07
CA GLN A 161 15.44 -10.06 7.46
C GLN A 161 16.56 -9.25 6.80
N VAL A 162 16.20 -8.20 6.07
CA VAL A 162 17.19 -7.30 5.43
C VAL A 162 18.02 -6.58 6.49
N SER A 163 17.39 -6.09 7.55
CA SER A 163 18.08 -5.44 8.67
C SER A 163 19.06 -6.38 9.36
N LYS A 164 18.65 -7.63 9.62
CA LYS A 164 19.52 -8.66 10.19
C LYS A 164 20.71 -8.98 9.28
N ALA A 165 20.47 -9.22 8.00
CA ALA A 165 21.53 -9.53 7.03
C ALA A 165 22.51 -8.35 6.87
N LEU A 166 22.03 -7.12 6.93
CA LEU A 166 22.87 -5.92 6.89
C LEU A 166 23.73 -5.78 8.14
N ALA A 167 23.17 -6.09 9.32
CA ALA A 167 23.93 -6.10 10.58
C ALA A 167 25.04 -7.16 10.56
N GLU A 168 24.73 -8.39 10.17
CA GLU A 168 25.71 -9.48 10.05
C GLU A 168 26.82 -9.13 9.05
N ALA A 169 26.47 -8.58 7.88
CA ALA A 169 27.44 -8.14 6.89
C ALA A 169 28.34 -7.01 7.42
N LYS A 170 27.77 -6.05 8.17
CA LYS A 170 28.52 -4.96 8.79
C LYS A 170 29.50 -5.46 9.84
N ASP A 171 29.10 -6.45 10.64
CA ASP A 171 29.96 -7.05 11.67
C ASP A 171 31.14 -7.80 11.04
N ILE A 172 30.89 -8.55 9.96
CA ILE A 172 31.94 -9.22 9.18
C ILE A 172 32.92 -8.20 8.59
N VAL A 173 32.42 -7.13 7.95
CA VAL A 173 33.28 -6.09 7.37
C VAL A 173 34.15 -5.42 8.45
N SER A 174 33.55 -5.07 9.60
CA SER A 174 34.29 -4.51 10.75
C SER A 174 35.38 -5.47 11.26
N ALA A 175 35.08 -6.77 11.31
CA ALA A 175 36.03 -7.80 11.72
C ALA A 175 37.21 -7.92 10.75
N ILE A 176 36.97 -7.84 9.43
CA ILE A 176 37.99 -7.88 8.38
C ILE A 176 38.88 -6.63 8.44
N GLU A 177 38.28 -5.44 8.59
CA GLU A 177 39.01 -4.17 8.69
C GLU A 177 39.92 -4.12 9.92
N LYS A 178 39.44 -4.58 11.09
CA LYS A 178 40.24 -4.66 12.32
C LYS A 178 41.46 -5.56 12.19
N ARG A 179 41.37 -6.60 11.34
CA ARG A 179 42.48 -7.52 11.04
C ARG A 179 43.42 -7.00 9.96
N GLY A 180 43.13 -5.84 9.37
CA GLY A 180 43.93 -5.23 8.31
C GLY A 180 43.89 -5.99 6.98
N LEU A 181 42.86 -6.83 6.78
CA LEU A 181 42.74 -7.67 5.59
C LEU A 181 42.20 -6.85 4.40
N LYS A 182 42.85 -6.98 3.24
CA LYS A 182 42.42 -6.35 1.99
C LYS A 182 41.57 -7.31 1.19
N VAL A 183 40.28 -7.00 1.03
CA VAL A 183 39.37 -7.78 0.19
C VAL A 183 39.53 -7.34 -1.26
N GLY A 184 39.98 -8.28 -2.11
CA GLY A 184 40.13 -8.08 -3.55
C GLY A 184 38.85 -8.37 -4.33
N LYS A 185 38.95 -8.31 -5.65
CA LYS A 185 37.87 -8.79 -6.54
C LYS A 185 37.68 -10.29 -6.31
N PRO A 186 36.43 -10.79 -6.30
CA PRO A 186 36.19 -12.22 -6.19
C PRO A 186 36.78 -12.93 -7.41
N MET A 187 37.63 -13.92 -7.16
CA MET A 187 38.18 -14.82 -8.18
C MET A 187 37.61 -16.22 -7.97
N TYR A 188 37.59 -17.04 -9.02
CA TYR A 188 37.19 -18.46 -8.93
C TYR A 188 35.75 -18.71 -8.43
N GLN A 189 34.83 -17.74 -8.62
CA GLN A 189 33.42 -17.88 -8.21
C GLN A 189 32.73 -19.11 -8.81
N ASP A 190 33.13 -19.51 -10.01
CA ASP A 190 32.60 -20.71 -10.68
C ASP A 190 32.96 -22.01 -9.93
N LEU A 191 34.08 -22.00 -9.18
CA LEU A 191 34.58 -23.15 -8.41
C LEU A 191 34.11 -23.12 -6.94
N THR A 192 34.08 -21.94 -6.31
CA THR A 192 33.77 -21.80 -4.87
C THR A 192 32.30 -21.50 -4.60
N GLY A 193 31.53 -21.18 -5.63
CA GLY A 193 30.23 -20.53 -5.47
C GLY A 193 30.35 -19.15 -4.83
N SER A 194 29.19 -18.57 -4.47
CA SER A 194 29.10 -17.27 -3.78
C SER A 194 29.18 -17.38 -2.25
N ARG A 195 30.04 -18.28 -1.74
CA ARG A 195 30.29 -18.43 -0.29
C ARG A 195 30.98 -17.19 0.26
N LYS A 196 30.65 -16.81 1.50
CA LYS A 196 31.15 -15.60 2.16
C LYS A 196 31.74 -15.97 3.52
N PRO A 197 32.71 -15.20 4.04
CA PRO A 197 33.20 -15.39 5.40
C PRO A 197 32.07 -15.26 6.42
N VAL A 198 32.13 -16.05 7.49
CA VAL A 198 31.16 -16.01 8.59
C VAL A 198 31.90 -15.62 9.86
N LEU A 199 31.27 -14.79 10.68
CA LEU A 199 31.78 -14.43 12.00
C LEU A 199 31.06 -15.28 13.05
N ASP A 200 31.82 -16.01 13.87
CA ASP A 200 31.24 -16.83 14.94
C ASP A 200 30.92 -16.01 16.21
N LYS A 201 30.36 -16.68 17.23
CA LYS A 201 29.99 -16.07 18.51
C LYS A 201 31.18 -15.54 19.31
N ASN A 202 32.38 -16.07 19.06
CA ASN A 202 33.63 -15.68 19.71
C ASN A 202 34.36 -14.58 18.92
N SER A 203 33.71 -14.00 17.90
CA SER A 203 34.30 -13.01 17.00
C SER A 203 35.47 -13.54 16.18
N ILE A 204 35.52 -14.85 15.94
CA ILE A 204 36.51 -15.53 15.09
C ILE A 204 35.92 -15.64 13.69
N LEU A 205 36.71 -15.26 12.69
CA LEU A 205 36.31 -15.38 11.28
C LEU A 205 36.56 -16.79 10.76
N HIS A 206 35.55 -17.31 10.08
CA HIS A 206 35.64 -18.53 9.31
C HIS A 206 35.61 -18.19 7.83
N TRP A 207 36.58 -18.71 7.10
CA TRP A 207 36.86 -18.35 5.72
C TRP A 207 36.56 -19.52 4.78
N PRO A 208 35.85 -19.28 3.66
CA PRO A 208 35.90 -20.21 2.55
C PRO A 208 37.29 -20.13 1.90
N VAL A 209 38.00 -21.25 1.83
CA VAL A 209 39.38 -21.32 1.31
C VAL A 209 39.45 -22.29 0.14
N LEU A 210 39.94 -21.82 -1.00
CA LEU A 210 40.24 -22.63 -2.18
C LEU A 210 41.75 -22.92 -2.20
N LEU A 211 42.10 -24.19 -2.18
CA LEU A 211 43.47 -24.67 -2.38
C LEU A 211 43.63 -25.10 -3.84
N LEU A 212 44.69 -24.62 -4.50
CA LEU A 212 45.00 -24.93 -5.89
C LEU A 212 46.31 -25.72 -5.94
N TYR A 213 46.32 -26.80 -6.72
CA TYR A 213 47.49 -27.66 -6.94
C TYR A 213 47.88 -27.63 -8.42
N PRO A 214 48.67 -26.63 -8.86
CA PRO A 214 48.96 -26.42 -10.28
C PRO A 214 49.69 -27.59 -10.94
N GLU A 215 50.53 -28.31 -10.19
CA GLU A 215 51.32 -29.43 -10.69
C GLU A 215 50.45 -30.60 -11.16
N VAL A 216 49.30 -30.79 -10.52
CA VAL A 216 48.37 -31.89 -10.80
C VAL A 216 47.03 -31.40 -11.38
N MET A 217 46.92 -30.09 -11.64
CA MET A 217 45.71 -29.43 -12.15
C MET A 217 44.45 -29.77 -11.33
N SER A 218 44.58 -29.88 -10.01
CA SER A 218 43.46 -30.14 -9.09
C SER A 218 43.25 -28.98 -8.12
N SER A 219 42.11 -29.00 -7.43
CA SER A 219 41.75 -28.02 -6.42
C SER A 219 40.86 -28.63 -5.36
N ASP A 220 41.02 -28.17 -4.11
CA ASP A 220 40.14 -28.51 -2.99
C ASP A 220 39.51 -27.25 -2.41
N PHE A 221 38.28 -27.37 -1.92
CA PHE A 221 37.54 -26.26 -1.34
C PHE A 221 37.12 -26.57 0.10
N ILE A 222 37.60 -25.75 1.03
CA ILE A 222 37.24 -25.80 2.44
C ILE A 222 36.18 -24.73 2.67
N GLU A 223 34.97 -25.14 3.03
CA GLU A 223 33.86 -24.19 3.21
C GLU A 223 34.03 -23.32 4.47
N ASP A 224 34.63 -23.89 5.52
CA ASP A 224 34.64 -23.34 6.89
C ASP A 224 36.04 -23.45 7.52
N PHE A 225 36.96 -22.58 7.10
CA PHE A 225 38.33 -22.53 7.65
C PHE A 225 38.42 -21.52 8.79
N CYS A 226 38.59 -22.00 10.01
CA CYS A 226 38.74 -21.16 11.19
C CYS A 226 40.08 -20.40 11.17
N GLU A 227 40.06 -19.08 11.30
CA GLU A 227 41.30 -18.27 11.21
C GLU A 227 42.34 -18.54 12.31
N THR A 228 41.93 -19.19 13.42
CA THR A 228 42.84 -19.57 14.51
C THR A 228 43.49 -20.93 14.29
N GLU A 229 43.04 -21.70 13.30
CA GLU A 229 43.59 -23.01 12.99
C GLU A 229 44.79 -22.92 12.03
N MET A 230 45.71 -23.87 12.15
CA MET A 230 46.85 -23.97 11.24
C MET A 230 46.45 -24.74 9.98
N PHE A 231 47.01 -24.35 8.83
CA PHE A 231 46.82 -25.05 7.56
C PHE A 231 47.17 -26.54 7.63
N SER A 232 48.20 -26.91 8.41
CA SER A 232 48.61 -28.31 8.57
C SER A 232 47.49 -29.19 9.11
N ALA A 233 46.68 -28.68 10.05
CA ALA A 233 45.57 -29.44 10.65
C ALA A 233 44.49 -29.80 9.62
N HIS A 234 44.31 -28.98 8.58
CA HIS A 234 43.36 -29.25 7.50
C HIS A 234 43.95 -30.17 6.42
N LEU A 235 45.24 -30.02 6.09
CA LEU A 235 45.91 -30.86 5.10
C LEU A 235 45.95 -32.33 5.53
N ASP A 236 46.10 -32.58 6.83
CA ASP A 236 46.02 -33.93 7.40
C ASP A 236 44.64 -34.56 7.18
N MET A 237 43.55 -33.79 7.09
CA MET A 237 42.21 -34.35 6.81
C MET A 237 41.96 -34.63 5.32
N ILE A 238 42.53 -33.81 4.43
CA ILE A 238 42.36 -33.94 2.97
C ILE A 238 43.19 -35.10 2.41
N SER A 239 44.31 -35.44 3.06
CA SER A 239 45.23 -36.49 2.58
C SER A 239 44.76 -37.94 2.82
N PHE A 240 43.65 -38.15 3.54
CA PHE A 240 43.06 -39.48 3.79
C PHE A 240 41.75 -39.76 3.02
N SER A 241 41.30 -38.83 2.18
CA SER A 241 40.11 -38.95 1.33
C SER A 241 40.46 -39.14 -0.14
#